data_AF-A0A2S9FYI1-F1
#
_entry.id   AF-A0A2S9FYI1-F1
#
_cell.length_a   1.000
_cell.length_b   1.000
_cell.length_c   1.000
_cell.angle_alpha   90.00
_cell.angle_beta   90.00
_cell.angle_gamma   90.00
#
_symmetry.space_group_name_H-M   'P 1'
#
loop_
_entity.id
_entity.type
_entity.pdbx_description
1 polymer ?
#
loop_
_entity_poly.entity_id
_entity_poly.type
_entity_poly.pdbx_seq_one_letter_code
_entity_poly.pdbx_strand_id
1 'polypeptide(L)'
;ADALIDACVREFGRIDILVNCAGTAEPVGSSILNVTTEQFQNLMDAHLGTAFQTCRAAAPLMVQQGSGAIVNTSSFAFLGDYGGT
;
A
#
# COMPACT_ATOMS: atom_id res chain seq x y z
N ALA A 1 3.37 -9.38 -5.51
CA ALA A 1 3.08 -8.23 -6.40
C ALA A 1 3.41 -8.56 -7.85
N ASP A 2 4.54 -9.23 -8.11
CA ASP A 2 5.01 -9.59 -9.45
C ASP A 2 3.92 -10.22 -10.34
N ALA A 3 3.25 -11.30 -9.87
CA ALA A 3 2.18 -11.93 -10.63
C ALA A 3 0.99 -11.00 -10.98
N LEU A 4 0.67 -10.03 -10.11
CA LEU A 4 -0.36 -9.02 -10.36
C LEU A 4 0.07 -8.05 -11.47
N ILE A 5 1.30 -7.53 -11.36
CA ILE A 5 1.88 -6.60 -12.33
C ILE A 5 2.05 -7.29 -13.69
N ASP A 6 2.57 -8.52 -13.71
CA ASP A 6 2.74 -9.31 -14.94
C ASP A 6 1.40 -9.59 -15.63
N ALA A 7 0.34 -9.85 -14.85
CA ALA A 7 -1.00 -10.02 -15.42
C ALA A 7 -1.49 -8.73 -16.08
N CYS A 8 -1.31 -7.58 -15.43
CA CYS A 8 -1.68 -6.28 -16.02
C CYS A 8 -0.88 -5.98 -17.30
N VAL A 9 0.43 -6.21 -17.29
CA VAL A 9 1.27 -5.99 -18.49
C VAL A 9 0.88 -6.95 -19.61
N ARG A 10 0.61 -8.21 -19.30
CA ARG A 10 0.18 -9.19 -20.32
C ARG A 10 -1.14 -8.82 -20.96
N GLU A 11 -2.10 -8.32 -20.19
CA GLU A 11 -3.44 -7.97 -20.68
C GLU A 11 -3.47 -6.60 -21.37
N PHE A 12 -2.82 -5.59 -20.78
CA PHE A 12 -2.95 -4.19 -21.17
C PHE A 12 -1.68 -3.62 -21.85
N GLY A 13 -0.60 -4.38 -21.90
CA GLY A 13 0.68 -4.02 -22.55
C GLY A 13 1.58 -3.08 -21.73
N ARG A 14 1.02 -2.28 -20.81
CA ARG A 14 1.75 -1.31 -19.99
C ARG A 14 1.03 -1.01 -18.68
N ILE A 15 1.74 -0.33 -17.75
CA ILE A 15 1.15 0.24 -16.54
C ILE A 15 1.51 1.72 -16.47
N ASP A 16 0.49 2.57 -16.57
CA ASP A 16 0.64 4.03 -16.50
C ASP A 16 0.51 4.57 -15.08
N ILE A 17 -0.42 4.02 -14.30
CA ILE A 17 -0.72 4.49 -12.94
C ILE A 17 -0.84 3.28 -12.01
N LEU A 18 -0.07 3.30 -10.92
CA LEU A 18 -0.25 2.41 -9.78
C LEU A 18 -0.91 3.18 -8.64
N VAL A 19 -2.06 2.72 -8.17
CA VAL A 19 -2.75 3.28 -7.01
C VAL A 19 -2.69 2.28 -5.85
N ASN A 20 -1.94 2.62 -4.81
CA ASN A 20 -1.90 1.86 -3.56
C ASN A 20 -2.97 2.41 -2.61
N CYS A 21 -4.08 1.68 -2.48
CA CYS A 21 -5.22 2.04 -1.63
C CYS A 21 -5.68 0.87 -0.74
N ALA A 22 -5.02 -0.29 -0.82
CA ALA A 22 -5.32 -1.42 0.04
C ALA A 22 -4.86 -1.11 1.48
N GLY A 23 -5.71 -1.43 2.45
CA GLY A 23 -5.44 -1.26 3.88
C GLY A 23 -6.49 -1.97 4.73
N THR A 24 -6.21 -2.13 6.02
CA THR A 24 -7.12 -2.74 6.99
C THR A 24 -7.39 -1.80 8.15
N ALA A 25 -8.56 -1.95 8.78
CA ALA A 25 -8.89 -1.19 9.97
C ALA A 25 -8.00 -1.62 11.15
N GLU A 26 -7.64 -0.65 11.98
CA GLU A 26 -7.03 -0.92 13.28
C GLU A 26 -8.00 -1.70 14.19
N PRO A 27 -7.50 -2.63 15.04
CA PRO A 27 -8.35 -3.31 16.02
C PRO A 27 -9.12 -2.31 16.91
N VAL A 28 -10.40 -2.59 17.16
CA VAL A 28 -11.24 -1.71 17.98
C VAL A 28 -10.68 -1.59 19.39
N GLY A 29 -10.48 -0.35 19.87
CA GLY A 29 -9.98 -0.07 21.21
C GLY A 29 -8.49 -0.37 21.41
N SER A 30 -7.74 -0.52 20.32
CA SER A 30 -6.28 -0.59 20.39
C SER A 30 -5.70 0.70 20.98
N SER A 31 -4.57 0.52 21.63
CA SER A 31 -3.74 1.58 22.19
C SER A 31 -2.30 1.07 22.14
N ILE A 32 -1.34 1.99 22.17
CA ILE A 32 0.07 1.62 22.33
C ILE A 32 0.33 0.75 23.58
N LEU A 33 -0.57 0.82 24.57
CA LEU A 33 -0.47 0.04 25.81
C LEU A 33 -0.91 -1.43 25.65
N ASN A 34 -1.67 -1.77 24.62
CA ASN A 34 -2.30 -3.09 24.48
C ASN A 34 -2.14 -3.75 23.10
N VAL A 35 -1.72 -3.00 22.07
CA VAL A 35 -1.48 -3.54 20.73
C VAL A 35 -0.36 -4.59 20.79
N THR A 36 -0.61 -5.77 20.24
CA THR A 36 0.43 -6.80 20.16
C THR A 36 1.37 -6.53 19.01
N THR A 37 2.61 -7.03 19.09
CA THR A 37 3.57 -6.97 17.98
C THR A 37 3.01 -7.59 16.70
N GLU A 38 2.23 -8.67 16.82
CA GLU A 38 1.59 -9.32 15.69
C GLU A 38 0.52 -8.42 15.04
N GLN A 39 -0.34 -7.78 15.83
CA GLN A 39 -1.33 -6.83 15.32
C GLN A 39 -0.66 -5.65 14.61
N PHE A 40 0.41 -5.10 15.22
CA PHE A 40 1.18 -4.03 14.61
C PHE A 40 1.82 -4.49 13.29
N GLN A 41 2.44 -5.67 13.27
CA GLN A 41 3.05 -6.21 12.05
C GLN A 41 2.01 -6.42 10.94
N ASN A 42 0.84 -6.96 11.28
CA ASN A 42 -0.26 -7.14 10.32
C ASN A 42 -0.73 -5.80 9.73
N LEU A 43 -0.83 -4.75 10.53
CA LEU A 43 -1.15 -3.40 10.05
C LEU A 43 -0.03 -2.87 9.14
N MET A 44 1.23 -3.00 9.54
CA MET A 44 2.37 -2.56 8.75
C MET A 44 2.46 -3.30 7.41
N ASP A 45 2.23 -4.61 7.41
CA ASP A 45 2.21 -5.43 6.20
C ASP A 45 1.08 -5.02 5.26
N ALA A 46 -0.12 -4.79 5.81
CA ALA A 46 -1.28 -4.38 5.03
C ALA A 46 -1.14 -2.99 4.41
N HIS A 47 -0.63 -2.00 5.16
CA HIS A 47 -0.58 -0.59 4.73
C HIS A 47 0.72 -0.23 4.01
N LEU A 48 1.87 -0.61 4.55
CA LEU A 48 3.19 -0.24 4.01
C LEU A 48 3.83 -1.38 3.21
N GLY A 49 3.71 -2.62 3.71
CA GLY A 49 4.26 -3.81 3.07
C GLY A 49 3.69 -3.99 1.66
N THR A 50 2.36 -3.94 1.52
CA THR A 50 1.70 -4.05 0.20
C THR A 50 2.19 -2.96 -0.77
N ALA A 51 2.18 -1.69 -0.35
CA ALA A 51 2.61 -0.57 -1.16
C ALA A 51 4.08 -0.67 -1.59
N PHE A 52 4.97 -1.11 -0.69
CA PHE A 52 6.37 -1.36 -1.04
C PHE A 52 6.51 -2.43 -2.11
N GLN A 53 5.81 -3.56 -1.96
CA GLN A 53 5.92 -4.68 -2.89
C GLN A 53 5.38 -4.33 -4.28
N THR A 54 4.25 -3.61 -4.36
CA THR A 54 3.68 -3.15 -5.64
C THR A 54 4.57 -2.10 -6.31
N CYS A 55 5.08 -1.12 -5.55
CA CYS A 55 6.04 -0.15 -6.07
C CYS A 55 7.29 -0.83 -6.64
N ARG A 56 7.87 -1.78 -5.89
CA ARG A 56 9.08 -2.50 -6.32
C ARG A 56 8.86 -3.25 -7.63
N ALA A 57 7.67 -3.81 -7.83
CA ALA A 57 7.33 -4.54 -9.05
C ALA A 57 7.01 -3.62 -10.24
N ALA A 58 6.27 -2.52 -10.02
CA ALA A 58 5.82 -1.64 -11.11
C ALA A 58 6.86 -0.59 -11.53
N ALA A 59 7.64 -0.05 -10.60
CA ALA A 59 8.54 1.09 -10.86
C ALA A 59 9.60 0.80 -11.95
N PRO A 60 10.25 -0.38 -12.02
CA PRO A 60 11.21 -0.67 -13.09
C PRO A 60 10.57 -0.59 -14.48
N LEU A 61 9.33 -1.06 -14.63
CA LEU A 61 8.58 -0.99 -15.87
C LEU A 61 8.28 0.47 -16.25
N MET A 62 7.84 1.28 -15.28
CA MET A 62 7.60 2.72 -15.50
C MET A 62 8.87 3.47 -15.93
N VAL A 63 10.03 3.13 -15.33
CA VAL A 63 11.33 3.69 -15.74
C VAL A 63 11.67 3.28 -17.17
N GLN A 64 11.51 2.00 -17.53
CA GLN A 64 11.77 1.53 -18.89
C GLN A 64 10.83 2.17 -19.93
N GLN A 65 9.57 2.39 -19.56
CA GLN A 65 8.58 3.10 -20.37
C GLN A 65 8.87 4.60 -20.51
N GLY A 66 9.78 5.16 -19.69
CA GLY A 66 10.02 6.60 -19.59
C GLY A 66 8.82 7.40 -19.05
N SER A 67 7.82 6.72 -18.47
CA SER A 67 6.57 7.32 -17.99
C SER A 67 5.86 6.42 -16.98
N GLY A 68 5.22 7.06 -16.00
CA GLY A 68 4.36 6.40 -15.01
C GLY A 68 4.11 7.28 -13.77
N ALA A 69 3.06 6.97 -13.02
CA ALA A 69 2.75 7.62 -11.75
C ALA A 69 2.39 6.60 -10.67
N ILE A 70 2.82 6.85 -9.44
CA ILE A 70 2.46 6.06 -8.26
C ILE A 70 1.70 6.98 -7.31
N VAL A 71 0.50 6.56 -6.90
CA VAL A 71 -0.34 7.27 -5.93
C VAL A 71 -0.52 6.38 -4.71
N ASN A 72 -0.08 6.87 -3.55
CA ASN A 72 -0.28 6.20 -2.28
C ASN A 72 -1.39 6.90 -1.50
N THR A 73 -2.40 6.14 -1.09
CA THR A 73 -3.48 6.64 -0.25
C THR A 73 -3.05 6.52 1.20
N SER A 74 -3.11 7.64 1.92
CA SER A 74 -2.87 7.70 3.37
C SER A 74 -4.17 8.11 4.09
N SER A 75 -4.12 8.17 5.42
CA SER A 75 -5.23 8.60 6.27
C SER A 75 -4.84 9.81 7.08
N PHE A 76 -5.80 10.70 7.36
CA PHE A 76 -5.62 11.86 8.24
C PHE A 76 -5.12 11.49 9.65
N ALA A 77 -5.33 10.23 10.06
CA ALA A 77 -4.81 9.67 11.32
C ALA A 77 -3.30 9.83 11.52
N PHE A 78 -2.51 10.03 10.46
CA PHE A 78 -1.07 10.31 10.61
C PHE A 78 -0.77 11.58 11.42
N LEU A 79 -1.72 12.52 11.50
CA LEU A 79 -1.62 13.73 12.31
C LEU A 79 -1.89 13.48 13.80
N GLY A 80 -2.18 12.23 14.20
CA GLY A 80 -2.59 11.88 15.56
C GLY A 80 -4.06 12.13 15.85
N ASP A 81 -4.85 12.51 14.83
CA ASP A 81 -6.29 12.67 14.94
C ASP A 81 -7.00 11.36 14.56
N TYR A 82 -7.47 10.63 15.56
CA TYR A 82 -8.28 9.44 15.37
C TYR A 82 -9.74 9.88 15.25
N GLY A 83 -10.30 9.80 14.04
CA GLY A 83 -11.70 10.14 13.80
C GLY A 83 -12.63 9.35 14.72
N GLY A 84 -13.07 9.99 15.80
CA GLY A 84 -13.77 9.34 16.91
C GLY A 84 -13.85 10.16 18.20
N THR A 85 -13.79 11.50 18.13
CA THR A 85 -14.32 12.35 19.22
C THR A 85 -15.84 12.42 19.13
#